data_AF-A0A3M2BV53-F1
#
_entry.id   AF-A0A3M2BV53-F1
#
_cell.length_a   1.000
_cell.length_b   1.000
_cell.length_c   1.000
_cell.angle_alpha   90.00
_cell.angle_beta   90.00
_cell.angle_gamma   90.00
#
_symmetry.space_group_name_H-M   'P 1'
#
loop_
_entity.id
_entity.type
_entity.pdbx_description
1 polymer ?
#
loop_
_entity_poly.entity_id
_entity_poly.type
_entity_poly.pdbx_seq_one_letter_code
_entity_poly.pdbx_strand_id
1 'polypeptide(L)'
;MVDRETEQAMIAELEAGRAGTESAALLRRVADVARADAEQPVPEHAVRMAKALASVRRPSERPSLFERLPFAVVFDSLRQPVAAGTRDLQPAHRQLSIRAAGFVLDVRLEQEPAAQGTAMVGQVVEQKGAQAAALAEVPVLVLAGGDVVGRALTNRFGEFQADGLPAERLELCVLVRDDALIRVPLSERA
;
A
#
# COMPACT_ATOMS: atom_id res chain seq x y z
N MET A 1 -61.74 -34.26 -20.14
CA MET A 1 -60.77 -34.78 -19.14
C MET A 1 -59.42 -34.35 -19.67
N VAL A 2 -58.89 -33.22 -19.19
CA VAL A 2 -57.57 -32.73 -19.62
C VAL A 2 -56.53 -33.69 -19.05
N ASP A 3 -55.64 -34.15 -19.90
CA ASP A 3 -54.64 -35.17 -19.59
C ASP A 3 -53.59 -34.59 -18.63
N ARG A 4 -53.25 -35.33 -17.56
CA ARG A 4 -52.35 -34.88 -16.49
C ARG A 4 -50.94 -34.57 -17.02
N GLU A 5 -50.53 -35.22 -18.10
CA GLU A 5 -49.24 -34.95 -18.76
C GLU A 5 -49.20 -33.54 -19.38
N THR A 6 -50.29 -33.08 -20.01
CA THR A 6 -50.39 -31.72 -20.57
C THR A 6 -50.32 -30.64 -19.49
N GLU A 7 -50.94 -30.89 -18.33
CA GLU A 7 -50.91 -29.95 -17.20
C GLU A 7 -49.53 -29.87 -16.55
N GLN A 8 -48.83 -31.01 -16.43
CA GLN A 8 -47.46 -31.07 -15.93
C GLN A 8 -46.45 -30.42 -16.87
N ALA A 9 -46.58 -30.61 -18.19
CA ALA A 9 -45.71 -29.95 -19.17
C ALA A 9 -45.87 -28.42 -19.16
N MET A 10 -47.11 -27.93 -19.03
CA MET A 10 -47.41 -26.50 -18.95
C MET A 10 -46.86 -25.85 -17.66
N ILE A 11 -46.93 -26.56 -16.52
CA ILE A 11 -46.36 -26.09 -15.25
C ILE A 11 -44.83 -26.01 -15.33
N ALA A 12 -44.17 -27.03 -15.89
CA ALA A 12 -42.72 -27.04 -16.06
C ALA A 12 -42.21 -25.88 -16.95
N GLU A 13 -42.93 -25.56 -18.02
CA GLU A 13 -42.57 -24.46 -18.91
C GLU A 13 -42.80 -23.07 -18.27
N LEU A 14 -43.86 -22.95 -17.45
CA LEU A 14 -44.09 -21.76 -16.61
C LEU A 14 -43.00 -21.57 -15.55
N GLU A 15 -42.55 -22.64 -14.89
CA GLU A 15 -41.46 -22.57 -13.90
C GLU A 15 -40.10 -22.25 -14.54
N ALA A 16 -39.80 -22.82 -15.70
CA ALA A 16 -38.59 -22.49 -16.46
C ALA A 16 -38.56 -21.01 -16.90
N GLY A 17 -39.70 -20.48 -17.37
CA GLY A 17 -39.86 -19.06 -17.68
C GLY A 17 -39.71 -18.15 -16.46
N ARG A 18 -40.19 -18.60 -15.29
CA ARG A 18 -40.06 -17.88 -14.02
C ARG A 18 -38.62 -17.84 -13.51
N ALA A 19 -37.90 -18.95 -13.56
CA ALA A 19 -36.48 -19.01 -13.19
C ALA A 19 -35.59 -18.13 -14.09
N GLY A 20 -35.90 -18.07 -15.39
CA GLY A 20 -35.23 -17.17 -16.33
C GLY A 20 -35.49 -15.69 -16.04
N THR A 21 -36.73 -15.33 -15.70
CA THR A 21 -37.10 -13.94 -15.36
C THR A 21 -36.55 -13.50 -14.01
N GLU A 22 -36.49 -14.38 -13.00
CA GLU A 22 -35.84 -14.12 -11.71
C GLU A 22 -34.32 -13.90 -11.86
N SER A 23 -33.66 -14.74 -12.66
CA SER A 23 -32.23 -14.57 -12.96
C SER A 23 -31.96 -13.27 -13.70
N ALA A 24 -32.79 -12.93 -14.68
CA ALA A 24 -32.69 -11.66 -15.40
C ALA A 24 -32.93 -10.45 -14.48
N ALA A 25 -33.89 -10.53 -13.56
CA ALA A 25 -34.16 -9.48 -12.59
C ALA A 25 -32.98 -9.27 -11.62
N LEU A 26 -32.36 -10.37 -11.15
CA LEU A 26 -31.16 -10.32 -10.32
C LEU A 26 -29.99 -9.66 -11.06
N LEU A 27 -29.70 -10.09 -12.28
CA LEU A 27 -28.62 -9.53 -13.10
C LEU A 27 -28.84 -8.04 -13.40
N ARG A 28 -30.09 -7.64 -13.63
CA ARG A 28 -30.44 -6.22 -13.86
C ARG A 28 -30.22 -5.39 -12.60
N ARG A 29 -30.60 -5.91 -11.43
CA ARG A 29 -30.33 -5.26 -10.14
C ARG A 29 -28.84 -5.12 -9.85
N VAL A 30 -28.04 -6.15 -10.17
CA VAL A 30 -26.57 -6.07 -10.08
C VAL A 30 -26.02 -5.01 -11.03
N ALA A 31 -26.51 -4.95 -12.26
CA ALA A 31 -26.08 -3.94 -13.24
C ALA A 31 -26.45 -2.51 -12.82
N ASP A 32 -27.61 -2.31 -12.21
CA ASP A 32 -28.04 -0.99 -11.73
C ASP A 32 -27.22 -0.54 -10.52
N VAL A 33 -26.92 -1.45 -9.58
CA VAL A 33 -25.99 -1.17 -8.47
C VAL A 33 -24.58 -0.87 -8.99
N ALA A 34 -24.07 -1.64 -9.94
CA ALA A 34 -22.75 -1.42 -10.51
C ALA A 34 -22.66 -0.08 -11.27
N ARG A 35 -23.74 0.35 -11.93
CA ARG A 35 -23.80 1.65 -12.61
C ARG A 35 -23.82 2.80 -11.60
N ALA A 36 -24.63 2.69 -10.55
CA ALA A 36 -24.70 3.68 -9.48
C ALA A 36 -23.35 3.79 -8.72
N ASP A 37 -22.66 2.66 -8.52
CA ASP A 37 -21.33 2.63 -7.91
C ASP A 37 -20.27 3.28 -8.82
N ALA A 38 -20.35 3.06 -10.13
CA ALA A 38 -19.44 3.68 -11.11
C ALA A 38 -19.58 5.21 -11.20
N GLU A 39 -20.73 5.76 -10.80
CA GLU A 39 -20.95 7.21 -10.71
C GLU A 39 -20.30 7.83 -9.46
N GLN A 40 -19.87 7.01 -8.49
CA GLN A 40 -19.20 7.50 -7.28
C GLN A 40 -17.69 7.68 -7.54
N PRO A 41 -17.14 8.89 -7.38
CA PRO A 41 -15.71 9.11 -7.56
C PRO A 41 -14.91 8.37 -6.49
N VAL A 42 -14.00 7.50 -6.92
CA VAL A 42 -13.02 6.86 -6.02
C VAL A 42 -11.98 7.89 -5.61
N PRO A 43 -11.68 8.07 -4.31
CA PRO A 43 -10.62 8.97 -3.88
C PRO A 43 -9.28 8.63 -4.52
N GLU A 44 -8.55 9.64 -5.00
CA GLU A 44 -7.29 9.43 -5.72
C GLU A 44 -6.25 8.67 -4.87
N HIS A 45 -6.17 8.96 -3.56
CA HIS A 45 -5.28 8.23 -2.66
C HIS A 45 -5.61 6.74 -2.57
N ALA A 46 -6.89 6.36 -2.69
CA ALA A 46 -7.31 4.97 -2.66
C ALA A 46 -6.85 4.24 -3.93
N VAL A 47 -6.93 4.92 -5.07
CA VAL A 47 -6.37 4.44 -6.34
C VAL A 47 -4.85 4.30 -6.24
N ARG A 48 -4.15 5.32 -5.74
CA ARG A 48 -2.68 5.29 -5.57
C ARG A 48 -2.25 4.17 -4.60
N MET A 49 -2.93 4.01 -3.48
CA MET A 49 -2.69 2.93 -2.51
C MET A 49 -2.94 1.56 -3.14
N ALA A 50 -4.03 1.38 -3.90
CA ALA A 50 -4.31 0.13 -4.60
C ALA A 50 -3.19 -0.21 -5.61
N LYS A 51 -2.72 0.78 -6.38
CA LYS A 51 -1.59 0.60 -7.29
C LYS A 51 -0.29 0.25 -6.53
N ALA A 52 -0.01 0.92 -5.40
CA ALA A 52 1.13 0.63 -4.53
C ALA A 52 1.14 -0.82 -4.04
N LEU A 53 -0.02 -1.30 -3.56
CA LEU A 53 -0.16 -2.67 -3.09
C LEU A 53 0.04 -3.66 -4.23
N ALA A 54 -0.48 -3.36 -5.43
CA ALA A 54 -0.30 -4.20 -6.61
C ALA A 54 1.17 -4.27 -7.07
N SER A 55 1.93 -3.17 -6.95
CA SER A 55 3.34 -3.14 -7.33
C SER A 55 4.26 -3.93 -6.40
N VAL A 56 3.86 -4.06 -5.14
CA VAL A 56 4.63 -4.81 -4.13
C VAL A 56 4.29 -6.31 -4.14
N ARG A 57 3.02 -6.68 -4.37
CA ARG A 57 2.52 -8.06 -4.22
C ARG A 57 2.86 -9.03 -5.37
N ARG A 58 3.47 -8.58 -6.47
CA ARG A 58 3.72 -9.43 -7.66
C ARG A 58 5.21 -9.64 -7.91
N PRO A 59 5.80 -10.78 -7.48
CA PRO A 59 7.18 -11.13 -7.79
C PRO A 59 7.40 -11.69 -9.21
N SER A 60 6.37 -11.83 -10.06
CA SER A 60 6.46 -12.60 -11.30
C SER A 60 6.31 -11.77 -12.59
N GLU A 61 7.38 -11.79 -13.39
CA GLU A 61 7.48 -11.68 -14.87
C GLU A 61 6.89 -10.48 -15.61
N ARG A 62 6.11 -9.61 -14.98
CA ARG A 62 5.62 -8.37 -15.61
C ARG A 62 6.42 -7.17 -15.13
N PRO A 63 6.77 -6.22 -16.02
CA PRO A 63 7.40 -4.98 -15.61
C PRO A 63 6.51 -4.33 -14.54
N SER A 64 7.12 -3.88 -13.43
CA SER A 64 6.38 -3.14 -12.42
C SER A 64 5.68 -1.96 -13.09
N LEU A 65 4.44 -1.68 -12.68
CA LEU A 65 3.70 -0.50 -13.16
C LEU A 65 4.40 0.82 -12.78
N PHE A 66 5.48 0.75 -12.01
CA PHE A 66 6.25 1.86 -11.48
C PHE A 66 7.72 1.74 -11.85
N GLU A 67 8.33 2.85 -12.23
CA GLU A 67 9.77 3.05 -12.31
C GLU A 67 10.37 2.98 -10.90
N ARG A 68 11.36 2.10 -10.70
CA ARG A 68 12.12 2.05 -9.46
C ARG A 68 13.19 3.13 -9.50
N LEU A 69 13.09 4.10 -8.61
CA LEU A 69 14.05 5.20 -8.54
C LEU A 69 15.32 4.74 -7.81
N PRO A 70 16.52 5.03 -8.37
CA PRO A 70 17.76 4.82 -7.64
C PRO A 70 17.83 5.78 -6.46
N PHE A 71 18.46 5.35 -5.38
CA PHE A 71 18.68 6.16 -4.19
C PHE A 71 20.14 6.10 -3.73
N ALA A 72 20.54 7.14 -3.02
CA ALA A 72 21.82 7.21 -2.30
C ALA A 72 21.54 7.42 -0.82
N VAL A 73 22.23 6.66 0.04
CA VAL A 73 22.17 6.87 1.49
C VAL A 73 22.97 8.13 1.83
N VAL A 74 22.29 9.11 2.42
CA VAL A 74 22.89 10.38 2.87
C VAL A 74 23.36 10.24 4.31
N PHE A 75 22.58 9.56 5.14
CA PHE A 75 22.88 9.37 6.56
C PHE A 75 22.34 8.03 7.04
N ASP A 76 23.08 7.33 7.89
CA ASP A 76 22.62 6.14 8.60
C ASP A 76 23.26 6.07 9.99
N SER A 77 22.45 6.13 11.04
CA SER A 77 22.95 6.09 12.42
C SER A 77 23.63 4.76 12.76
N LEU A 78 23.28 3.64 12.09
CA LEU A 78 23.94 2.35 12.30
C LEU A 78 25.39 2.31 11.79
N ARG A 79 25.77 3.29 10.96
CA ARG A 79 27.13 3.43 10.41
C ARG A 79 27.99 4.37 11.25
N GLN A 80 27.44 4.99 12.29
CA GLN A 80 28.20 5.90 13.14
C GLN A 80 28.99 5.13 14.22
N PRO A 81 30.26 5.49 14.45
CA PRO A 81 31.03 4.92 15.55
C PRO A 81 30.42 5.36 16.89
N VAL A 82 30.15 4.40 17.77
CA VAL A 82 29.76 4.68 19.15
C VAL A 82 30.95 5.33 19.86
N ALA A 83 30.75 6.50 20.47
CA ALA A 83 31.81 7.18 21.20
C ALA A 83 32.24 6.31 22.41
N ALA A 84 33.55 6.27 22.69
CA ALA A 84 34.03 5.57 23.87
C ALA A 84 33.44 6.24 25.14
N GLY A 85 32.70 5.48 25.96
CA GLY A 85 32.12 5.97 27.21
C GLY A 85 30.60 6.23 27.18
N THR A 86 29.91 6.07 26.03
CA THR A 86 28.44 6.06 26.01
C THR A 86 27.91 4.82 26.72
N ARG A 87 27.14 5.01 27.80
CA ARG A 87 26.31 3.94 28.38
C ARG A 87 25.11 3.75 27.47
N ASP A 88 25.09 2.66 26.71
CA ASP A 88 23.97 2.29 25.85
C ASP A 88 22.73 2.00 26.72
N LEU A 89 21.91 3.03 26.91
CA LEU A 89 20.61 2.97 27.58
C LEU A 89 19.46 3.17 26.59
N GLN A 90 19.74 3.34 25.30
CA GLN A 90 18.70 3.59 24.32
C GLN A 90 18.17 2.27 23.72
N PRO A 91 16.85 2.06 23.69
CA PRO A 91 16.26 1.04 22.81
C PRO A 91 16.74 1.30 21.38
N ALA A 92 16.93 0.21 20.61
CA ALA A 92 17.55 0.25 19.29
C ALA A 92 16.83 1.27 18.38
N HIS A 93 17.44 2.44 18.23
CA HIS A 93 16.95 3.54 17.42
C HIS A 93 17.82 3.66 16.17
N ARG A 94 17.21 3.55 14.99
CA ARG A 94 17.88 3.79 13.71
C ARG A 94 17.30 5.02 13.04
N GLN A 95 18.15 5.93 12.62
CA GLN A 95 17.80 7.03 11.72
C GLN A 95 18.49 6.82 10.38
N LEU A 96 17.72 6.89 9.30
CA LEU A 96 18.16 6.73 7.93
C LEU A 96 17.66 7.92 7.10
N SER A 97 18.58 8.59 6.41
CA SER A 97 18.26 9.62 5.41
C SER A 97 18.76 9.15 4.05
N ILE A 98 17.89 9.17 3.06
CA ILE A 98 18.25 8.84 1.68
C ILE A 98 17.83 9.93 0.72
N ARG A 99 18.47 9.95 -0.44
CA ARG A 99 18.16 10.84 -1.56
C ARG A 99 17.79 10.02 -2.78
N ALA A 100 16.67 10.32 -3.42
CA ALA A 100 16.22 9.64 -4.63
C ALA A 100 15.50 10.60 -5.58
N ALA A 101 16.03 10.79 -6.79
CA ALA A 101 15.40 11.53 -7.90
C ALA A 101 14.64 12.83 -7.51
N GLY A 102 15.29 13.72 -6.75
CA GLY A 102 14.68 15.00 -6.33
C GLY A 102 13.92 14.94 -5.00
N PHE A 103 13.85 13.77 -4.35
CA PHE A 103 13.28 13.60 -3.02
C PHE A 103 14.37 13.29 -1.98
N VAL A 104 14.11 13.67 -0.74
CA VAL A 104 14.80 13.20 0.45
C VAL A 104 13.78 12.44 1.29
N LEU A 105 14.19 11.28 1.78
CA LEU A 105 13.37 10.47 2.68
C LEU A 105 14.14 10.29 3.98
N ASP A 106 13.60 10.86 5.04
CA ASP A 106 14.12 10.77 6.39
C ASP A 106 13.23 9.81 7.18
N VAL A 107 13.82 8.79 7.79
CA VAL A 107 13.10 7.73 8.50
C VAL A 107 13.76 7.47 9.83
N ARG A 108 12.93 7.31 10.85
CA ARG A 108 13.32 6.92 12.20
C ARG A 108 12.57 5.66 12.61
N LEU A 109 13.31 4.69 13.12
CA LEU A 109 12.82 3.43 13.67
C LEU A 109 13.13 3.41 15.15
N GLU A 110 12.13 3.08 15.95
CA GLU A 110 12.24 2.95 17.40
C GLU A 110 11.66 1.60 17.83
N GLN A 111 12.47 0.77 18.49
CA GLN A 111 11.97 -0.46 19.10
C GLN A 111 11.28 -0.14 20.42
N GLU A 112 10.03 -0.55 20.58
CA GLU A 112 9.31 -0.36 21.83
C GLU A 112 9.53 -1.55 22.80
N PRO A 113 10.08 -1.33 24.00
CA PRO A 113 10.38 -2.40 24.96
C PRO A 113 9.16 -3.19 25.48
N ALA A 114 7.94 -2.67 25.33
CA ALA A 114 6.72 -3.18 25.95
C ALA A 114 5.83 -4.00 24.99
N ALA A 115 6.43 -4.76 24.06
CA ALA A 115 5.77 -5.70 23.16
C ALA A 115 4.90 -5.11 22.02
N GLN A 116 4.97 -3.81 21.75
CA GLN A 116 4.23 -3.16 20.65
C GLN A 116 4.98 -3.13 19.31
N GLY A 117 6.10 -3.86 19.19
CA GLY A 117 6.87 -3.94 17.95
C GLY A 117 7.75 -2.72 17.71
N THR A 118 7.99 -2.42 16.43
CA THR A 118 8.80 -1.28 16.00
C THR A 118 7.88 -0.16 15.53
N ALA A 119 8.09 1.04 16.05
CA ALA A 119 7.47 2.26 15.55
C ALA A 119 8.36 2.87 14.47
N MET A 120 7.73 3.37 13.42
CA MET A 120 8.37 4.07 12.32
C MET A 120 7.71 5.43 12.14
N VAL A 121 8.53 6.47 12.12
CA VAL A 121 8.12 7.80 11.71
C VAL A 121 9.04 8.24 10.57
N GLY A 122 8.49 8.91 9.57
CA GLY A 122 9.32 9.45 8.51
C GLY A 122 8.70 10.62 7.80
N GLN A 123 9.49 11.23 6.93
CA GLN A 123 9.11 12.37 6.13
C GLN A 123 9.68 12.25 4.72
N VAL A 124 8.84 12.53 3.73
CA VAL A 124 9.22 12.73 2.34
C VAL A 124 9.34 14.23 2.09
N VAL A 125 10.49 14.67 1.61
CA VAL A 125 10.76 16.08 1.31
C VAL A 125 11.14 16.21 -0.15
N GLU A 126 10.50 17.14 -0.86
CA GLU A 126 10.89 17.51 -2.20
C GLU A 126 12.07 18.50 -2.18
N GLN A 127 13.09 18.24 -2.99
CA GLN A 127 14.24 19.14 -3.13
C GLN A 127 13.89 20.32 -4.04
N LYS A 128 14.41 21.50 -3.71
CA LYS A 128 14.24 22.70 -4.54
C LYS A 128 14.63 22.42 -5.99
N GLY A 129 13.73 22.73 -6.91
CA GLY A 129 13.91 22.54 -8.36
C GLY A 129 13.41 21.20 -8.89
N ALA A 130 12.94 20.29 -8.03
CA ALA A 130 12.11 19.17 -8.45
C ALA A 130 10.71 19.66 -8.84
N GLN A 131 10.05 18.85 -9.68
CA GLN A 131 8.77 19.17 -10.28
C GLN A 131 7.67 19.01 -9.22
N ALA A 132 7.27 20.14 -8.61
CA ALA A 132 6.37 20.23 -7.45
C ALA A 132 5.39 19.05 -7.33
N ALA A 133 5.76 18.03 -6.57
CA ALA A 133 4.92 16.88 -6.33
C ALA A 133 4.05 17.15 -5.09
N ALA A 134 2.76 16.82 -5.17
CA ALA A 134 1.91 16.85 -3.99
C ALA A 134 2.42 15.80 -2.99
N LEU A 135 2.99 16.26 -1.88
CA LEU A 135 3.47 15.38 -0.80
C LEU A 135 2.33 14.89 0.11
N ALA A 136 1.09 15.32 -0.13
CA ALA A 136 -0.09 14.86 0.59
C ALA A 136 -0.59 13.53 0.04
N GLU A 137 -0.97 12.62 0.93
CA GLU A 137 -1.58 11.33 0.59
C GLU A 137 -0.71 10.48 -0.36
N VAL A 138 0.60 10.55 -0.19
CA VAL A 138 1.57 9.66 -0.83
C VAL A 138 1.51 8.30 -0.12
N PRO A 139 1.26 7.20 -0.84
CA PRO A 139 1.29 5.87 -0.26
C PRO A 139 2.68 5.49 0.24
N VAL A 140 2.71 5.03 1.49
CA VAL A 140 3.86 4.44 2.15
C VAL A 140 3.51 3.02 2.57
N LEU A 141 4.30 2.05 2.12
CA LEU A 141 4.16 0.64 2.46
C LEU A 141 5.40 0.17 3.19
N VAL A 142 5.19 -0.57 4.27
CA VAL A 142 6.26 -1.28 4.98
C VAL A 142 6.11 -2.76 4.69
N LEU A 143 7.18 -3.39 4.23
CA LEU A 143 7.23 -4.81 3.94
C LEU A 143 8.12 -5.51 4.96
N ALA A 144 7.80 -6.77 5.28
CA ALA A 144 8.71 -7.71 5.92
C ALA A 144 8.72 -9.01 5.13
N GLY A 145 9.88 -9.41 4.61
CA GLY A 145 9.99 -10.63 3.80
C GLY A 145 9.13 -10.65 2.53
N GLY A 146 8.74 -9.46 2.02
CA GLY A 146 7.86 -9.30 0.86
C GLY A 146 6.37 -9.09 1.20
N ASP A 147 5.96 -9.36 2.44
CA ASP A 147 4.59 -9.14 2.89
C ASP A 147 4.39 -7.72 3.41
N VAL A 148 3.26 -7.09 3.05
CA VAL A 148 2.93 -5.75 3.54
C VAL A 148 2.47 -5.84 4.99
N VAL A 149 3.34 -5.39 5.90
CA VAL A 149 3.12 -5.37 7.36
C VAL A 149 2.69 -4.01 7.90
N GLY A 150 2.90 -2.94 7.13
CA GLY A 150 2.48 -1.59 7.50
C GLY A 150 2.03 -0.78 6.28
N ARG A 151 1.12 0.17 6.52
CA ARG A 151 0.61 1.08 5.50
C ARG A 151 0.37 2.45 6.12
N ALA A 152 0.77 3.49 5.42
CA ALA A 152 0.49 4.86 5.79
C ALA A 152 0.24 5.72 4.55
N LEU A 153 -0.38 6.88 4.77
CA LEU A 153 -0.43 7.97 3.82
C LEU A 153 0.32 9.14 4.43
N THR A 154 1.08 9.86 3.63
CA THR A 154 1.70 11.09 4.10
C THR A 154 0.64 12.17 4.34
N ASN A 155 0.92 13.06 5.29
CA ASN A 155 0.15 14.28 5.45
C ASN A 155 0.61 15.37 4.46
N ARG A 156 0.03 16.58 4.54
CA ARG A 156 0.41 17.72 3.67
C ARG A 156 1.88 18.18 3.76
N PHE A 157 2.58 17.77 4.81
CA PHE A 157 4.00 18.08 5.04
C PHE A 157 4.93 16.92 4.64
N GLY A 158 4.36 15.84 4.07
CA GLY A 158 5.11 14.65 3.67
C GLY A 158 5.40 13.69 4.82
N GLU A 159 4.87 13.92 6.02
CA GLU A 159 5.13 13.09 7.20
C GLU A 159 4.21 11.86 7.23
N PHE A 160 4.71 10.74 7.73
CA PHE A 160 3.96 9.50 7.92
C PHE A 160 4.41 8.76 9.18
N GLN A 161 3.54 7.88 9.68
CA GLN A 161 3.82 7.04 10.84
C GLN A 161 3.24 5.63 10.61
N ALA A 162 3.94 4.61 11.12
CA ALA A 162 3.47 3.23 11.18
C ALA A 162 4.01 2.56 12.44
N ASP A 163 3.09 1.98 13.23
CA ASP A 163 3.42 1.30 14.49
C ASP A 163 3.12 -0.19 14.39
N GLY A 164 3.54 -0.99 15.38
CA GLY A 164 3.24 -2.42 15.38
C GLY A 164 4.07 -3.24 14.38
N LEU A 165 5.16 -2.69 13.85
CA LEU A 165 5.95 -3.35 12.81
C LEU A 165 6.82 -4.46 13.41
N PRO A 166 7.12 -5.53 12.66
CA PRO A 166 8.09 -6.53 13.10
C PRO A 166 9.49 -5.92 13.22
N ALA A 167 10.34 -6.51 14.05
CA ALA A 167 11.65 -5.95 14.40
C ALA A 167 12.70 -6.05 13.28
N GLU A 168 12.52 -6.92 12.30
CA GLU A 168 13.56 -7.25 11.31
C GLU A 168 13.02 -7.38 9.88
N ARG A 169 13.97 -7.31 8.93
CA ARG A 169 13.76 -7.46 7.47
C ARG A 169 12.74 -6.49 6.89
N LEU A 170 12.68 -5.29 7.46
CA LEU A 170 11.83 -4.22 7.00
C LEU A 170 12.36 -3.64 5.69
N GLU A 171 11.45 -3.38 4.76
CA GLU A 171 11.69 -2.55 3.59
C GLU A 171 10.61 -1.47 3.52
N LEU A 172 11.01 -0.27 3.16
CA LEU A 172 10.12 0.86 2.94
C LEU A 172 9.90 1.08 1.46
N CYS A 173 8.64 1.22 1.06
CA CYS A 173 8.21 1.52 -0.29
C CYS A 173 7.40 2.81 -0.30
N VAL A 174 7.85 3.81 -1.04
CA VAL A 174 7.20 5.14 -1.13
C VAL A 174 6.89 5.47 -2.58
N LEU A 175 5.64 5.80 -2.88
CA LEU A 175 5.19 6.17 -4.23
C LEU A 175 5.12 7.69 -4.40
N VAL A 176 6.27 8.30 -4.67
CA VAL A 176 6.41 9.77 -4.69
C VAL A 176 5.82 10.46 -5.93
N ARG A 177 5.48 9.70 -6.98
CA ARG A 177 4.78 10.14 -8.20
C ARG A 177 3.83 9.02 -8.65
N ASP A 178 2.96 9.31 -9.62
CA ASP A 178 1.95 8.35 -10.11
C ASP A 178 2.53 7.03 -10.66
N ASP A 179 3.81 7.02 -11.00
CA ASP A 179 4.55 5.92 -11.60
C ASP A 179 5.98 5.76 -11.02
N ALA A 180 6.33 6.41 -9.90
CA ALA A 180 7.69 6.32 -9.34
C ALA A 180 7.71 5.74 -7.93
N LEU A 181 8.49 4.66 -7.75
CA LEU A 181 8.64 3.93 -6.48
C LEU A 181 10.07 4.05 -5.96
N ILE A 182 10.20 4.51 -4.72
CA ILE A 182 11.44 4.41 -3.94
C ILE A 182 11.30 3.18 -3.04
N ARG A 183 12.24 2.23 -3.12
CA ARG A 183 12.27 1.03 -2.27
C ARG A 183 13.58 0.97 -1.51
N VAL A 184 13.52 0.92 -0.19
CA VAL A 184 14.66 1.09 0.72
C VAL A 184 14.70 -0.04 1.74
N PRO A 185 15.80 -0.80 1.85
CA PRO A 185 15.97 -1.75 2.95
C PRO A 185 16.22 -1.00 4.26
N LEU A 186 15.51 -1.41 5.32
CA LEU A 186 15.53 -0.76 6.62
C LEU A 186 16.15 -1.62 7.74
N SER A 187 16.48 -2.88 7.48
CA SER A 187 17.05 -3.79 8.49
C SER A 187 18.45 -4.27 8.16
N GLU A 188 19.02 -3.87 7.03
CA GLU A 188 20.37 -4.26 6.62
C GLU A 188 21.32 -3.05 6.60
N ARG A 189 22.61 -3.32 6.85
CA ARG A 189 23.70 -2.40 6.52
C ARG A 189 23.82 -2.41 5.00
N ALA A 190 23.32 -1.35 4.36
CA ALA A 190 23.46 -1.13 2.91
C ALA A 190 24.91 -0.83 2.51
#